data_AF-A0A7X2HLV7-F1
#
_entry.id   AF-A0A7X2HLV7-F1
#
_cell.length_a   1.000
_cell.length_b   1.000
_cell.length_c   1.000
_cell.angle_alpha   90.00
_cell.angle_beta   90.00
_cell.angle_gamma   90.00
#
_symmetry.space_group_name_H-M   'P 1'
#
loop_
_entity.id
_entity.type
_entity.pdbx_description
1 polymer ?
#
loop_
_entity_poly.entity_id
_entity_poly.type
_entity_poly.pdbx_seq_one_letter_code
_entity_poly.pdbx_strand_id
1 'polypeptide(L)'
;MADICEGRLSCKPTRTRGPSLNDQTTLVAQLAESLAGHATGERAEKEKRYLKSDLRFIGASVPAVRRVARTFVAAHPALTVDDLKGLVDALWNTHTHELRSVGIAVLELRSELLRQSDLGWLKSLVNRSTTWAHVDWLAIKVVGALATRVPAVESDLDEWSAHTNF
;
A
#
# COMPACT_ATOMS: atom_id res chain seq x y z
N MET A 1 37.96 38.69 34.33
CA MET A 1 38.21 38.16 32.98
C MET A 1 38.19 36.64 33.12
N ALA A 2 37.02 36.00 33.17
CA ALA A 2 36.06 35.72 32.10
C ALA A 2 36.53 34.56 31.19
N ASP A 3 35.55 33.71 30.84
CA ASP A 3 35.54 32.47 30.02
C ASP A 3 35.90 31.17 30.76
N ILE A 4 34.95 30.31 31.18
CA ILE A 4 33.81 29.66 30.49
C ILE A 4 34.24 28.88 29.25
N CYS A 5 34.22 27.54 29.34
CA CYS A 5 33.59 26.67 28.34
C CYS A 5 33.53 25.22 28.87
N GLU A 6 32.38 24.86 29.45
CA GLU A 6 31.96 23.49 29.72
C GLU A 6 31.81 22.72 28.40
N GLY A 7 32.62 21.67 28.24
CA GLY A 7 32.48 20.69 27.17
C GLY A 7 31.22 19.85 27.36
N ARG A 8 30.08 20.36 26.87
CA ARG A 8 28.82 19.64 26.81
C ARG A 8 28.96 18.49 25.81
N LEU A 9 29.15 17.27 26.32
CA LEU A 9 28.93 16.03 25.59
C LEU A 9 27.50 16.04 25.03
N SER A 10 27.36 16.45 23.76
CA SER A 10 26.14 16.29 23.00
C SER A 10 26.01 14.82 22.66
N CYS A 11 25.44 14.04 23.59
CA CYS A 11 24.83 12.76 23.28
C CYS A 11 23.72 13.01 22.26
N LYS A 12 24.04 12.81 20.98
CA LYS A 12 23.01 12.76 19.93
C LYS A 12 22.03 11.65 20.33
N PRO A 13 20.72 11.92 20.35
CA PRO A 13 19.75 10.87 20.63
C PRO A 13 19.92 9.80 19.55
N THR A 14 20.29 8.60 19.98
CA THR A 14 20.27 7.40 19.15
C THR A 14 18.82 7.22 18.72
N ARG A 15 18.54 7.55 17.45
CA ARG A 15 17.26 7.31 16.81
C ARG A 15 16.98 5.81 16.95
N THR A 16 16.09 5.46 17.88
CA THR A 16 15.56 4.12 18.02
C THR A 16 15.00 3.74 16.65
N ARG A 17 15.64 2.74 16.03
CA ARG A 17 15.25 2.22 14.73
C ARG A 17 13.85 1.64 14.92
N GLY A 18 12.84 2.26 14.31
CA GLY A 18 11.51 1.66 14.20
C GLY A 18 11.62 0.26 13.58
N PRO A 19 10.60 -0.60 13.72
CA PRO A 19 10.64 -1.96 13.21
C PRO A 19 11.14 -1.95 11.76
N SER A 20 12.18 -2.74 11.48
CA SER A 20 12.70 -2.89 10.13
C SER A 20 11.58 -3.46 9.26
N LEU A 21 11.32 -2.82 8.12
CA LEU A 21 10.33 -3.29 7.13
C LEU A 21 10.72 -4.63 6.48
N ASN A 22 11.80 -5.27 6.93
CA ASN A 22 12.26 -6.56 6.46
C ASN A 22 11.40 -7.72 7.00
N ASP A 23 10.66 -7.53 8.10
CA ASP A 23 9.70 -8.54 8.60
C ASP A 23 8.29 -8.28 8.07
N GLN A 24 8.08 -8.60 6.80
CA GLN A 24 6.81 -8.43 6.11
C GLN A 24 5.69 -9.28 6.73
N THR A 25 6.01 -10.45 7.29
CA THR A 25 5.01 -11.31 7.95
C THR A 25 4.41 -10.62 9.17
N THR A 26 5.25 -9.97 9.98
CA THR A 26 4.81 -9.21 11.15
C THR A 26 3.99 -7.99 10.74
N LEU A 27 4.39 -7.25 9.71
CA LEU A 27 3.63 -6.09 9.21
C LEU A 27 2.23 -6.50 8.72
N VAL A 28 2.15 -7.59 7.96
CA VAL A 28 0.87 -8.13 7.48
C VAL A 28 -0.04 -8.48 8.66
N ALA A 29 0.48 -9.14 9.69
CA ALA A 29 -0.30 -9.49 10.88
C ALA A 29 -0.80 -8.24 11.63
N GLN A 30 0.05 -7.22 11.79
CA GLN A 30 -0.33 -5.96 12.43
C GLN A 30 -1.43 -5.21 11.67
N LEU A 31 -1.35 -5.19 10.33
CA LEU A 31 -2.38 -4.59 9.48
C LEU A 31 -3.69 -5.37 9.54
N ALA A 32 -3.62 -6.71 9.59
CA ALA A 32 -4.80 -7.55 9.75
C ALA A 32 -5.52 -7.27 11.08
N GLU A 33 -4.77 -7.20 12.19
CA GLU A 33 -5.30 -6.87 13.51
C GLU A 33 -5.94 -5.47 13.52
N SER A 34 -5.27 -4.49 12.91
CA SER A 34 -5.78 -3.12 12.80
C SER A 34 -7.11 -3.05 12.03
N LEU A 35 -7.32 -3.91 11.04
CA LEU A 35 -8.58 -4.00 10.31
C LEU A 35 -9.66 -4.74 11.11
N ALA A 36 -9.29 -5.79 11.84
CA ALA A 36 -10.22 -6.61 12.61
C ALA A 36 -11.01 -5.79 13.64
N GLY A 37 -10.38 -4.79 14.27
CA GLY A 37 -11.05 -3.87 15.20
C GLY A 37 -12.16 -3.00 14.58
N HIS A 38 -12.29 -2.99 13.26
CA HIS A 38 -13.29 -2.23 12.51
C HIS A 38 -14.21 -3.12 11.66
N ALA A 39 -14.15 -4.43 11.86
CA ALA A 39 -14.74 -5.41 10.98
C ALA A 39 -16.02 -6.05 11.54
N THR A 40 -16.94 -6.42 10.66
CA THR A 40 -18.12 -7.21 11.03
C THR A 40 -18.30 -8.39 10.07
N GLY A 41 -18.67 -9.56 10.62
CA GLY A 41 -18.90 -10.77 9.83
C GLY A 41 -20.01 -10.61 8.79
N GLU A 42 -21.08 -9.88 9.13
CA GLU A 42 -22.15 -9.54 8.18
C GLU A 42 -21.62 -8.79 6.95
N ARG A 43 -20.73 -7.82 7.17
CA ARG A 43 -20.11 -7.06 6.08
C ARG A 43 -19.20 -7.96 5.24
N ALA A 44 -18.40 -8.81 5.88
CA ALA A 44 -17.52 -9.75 5.18
C ALA A 44 -18.32 -10.61 4.19
N GLU A 45 -19.42 -11.22 4.65
CA GLU A 45 -20.27 -12.08 3.80
C GLU A 45 -21.02 -11.30 2.71
N LYS A 46 -21.46 -10.07 3.02
CA LYS A 46 -22.14 -9.22 2.03
C LYS A 46 -21.18 -8.78 0.92
N GLU A 47 -20.00 -8.29 1.28
CA GLU A 47 -18.99 -7.82 0.32
C GLU A 47 -18.47 -8.98 -0.53
N LYS A 48 -18.20 -10.16 0.07
CA LYS A 48 -17.77 -11.35 -0.67
C LYS A 48 -18.78 -11.76 -1.75
N ARG A 49 -20.07 -11.79 -1.40
CA ARG A 49 -21.16 -12.10 -2.35
C ARG A 49 -21.28 -11.05 -3.45
N TYR A 50 -21.21 -9.78 -3.09
CA TYR A 50 -21.32 -8.67 -4.05
C TYR A 50 -20.17 -8.67 -5.06
N LEU A 51 -18.94 -8.83 -4.58
CA LEU A 51 -17.74 -8.83 -5.40
C LEU A 51 -17.47 -10.16 -6.10
N LYS A 52 -18.27 -11.21 -5.83
CA LYS A 52 -18.13 -12.55 -6.42
C LYS A 52 -16.69 -13.06 -6.36
N SER A 53 -16.04 -12.86 -5.21
CA SER A 53 -14.60 -13.08 -5.05
C SER A 53 -14.32 -14.31 -4.19
N ASP A 54 -13.30 -15.07 -4.59
CA ASP A 54 -12.79 -16.22 -3.82
C ASP A 54 -11.87 -15.80 -2.67
N LEU A 55 -11.54 -14.51 -2.56
CA LEU A 55 -10.72 -14.01 -1.47
C LEU A 55 -11.43 -14.16 -0.12
N ARG A 56 -10.63 -14.16 0.95
CA ARG A 56 -11.14 -13.99 2.32
C ARG A 56 -11.49 -12.53 2.55
N PHE A 57 -12.56 -12.29 3.30
CA PHE A 57 -13.00 -10.96 3.68
C PHE A 57 -12.94 -10.83 5.20
N ILE A 58 -12.28 -9.78 5.66
CA ILE A 58 -12.26 -9.41 7.08
C ILE A 58 -13.60 -8.76 7.45
N GLY A 59 -14.19 -7.97 6.55
CA GLY A 59 -15.42 -7.21 6.79
C GLY A 59 -15.15 -5.77 7.23
N ALA A 60 -14.00 -5.21 6.91
CA ALA A 60 -13.68 -3.80 7.17
C ALA A 60 -14.20 -2.90 6.04
N SER A 61 -14.66 -1.69 6.37
CA SER A 61 -15.14 -0.73 5.37
C SER A 61 -13.97 -0.02 4.65
N VAL A 62 -14.21 0.50 3.43
CA VAL A 62 -13.20 1.31 2.71
C VAL A 62 -12.69 2.51 3.53
N PRO A 63 -13.53 3.26 4.27
CA PRO A 63 -13.04 4.28 5.20
C PRO A 63 -12.09 3.75 6.27
N ALA A 64 -12.34 2.54 6.81
CA ALA A 64 -11.45 1.90 7.77
C ALA A 64 -10.12 1.48 7.11
N VAL A 65 -10.16 0.87 5.93
CA VAL A 65 -8.97 0.55 5.12
C VAL A 65 -8.10 1.79 4.90
N ARG A 66 -8.70 2.90 4.45
CA ARG A 66 -7.97 4.16 4.25
C ARG A 66 -7.41 4.74 5.56
N ARG A 67 -8.11 4.54 6.68
CA ARG A 67 -7.62 4.97 8.01
C ARG A 67 -6.37 4.18 8.40
N VAL A 68 -6.42 2.86 8.28
CA VAL A 68 -5.29 1.97 8.58
C VAL A 68 -4.09 2.32 7.70
N ALA A 69 -4.30 2.50 6.39
CA ALA A 69 -3.23 2.91 5.46
C ALA A 69 -2.59 4.25 5.83
N ARG A 70 -3.39 5.28 6.19
CA ARG A 70 -2.85 6.57 6.65
C ARG A 70 -2.03 6.44 7.93
N THR A 71 -2.52 5.68 8.92
CA THR A 71 -1.77 5.43 10.16
C THR A 71 -0.45 4.75 9.86
N PHE A 72 -0.45 3.74 8.98
CA PHE A 72 0.77 3.06 8.55
C PHE A 72 1.77 4.02 7.90
N VAL A 73 1.33 4.84 6.93
CA VAL A 73 2.21 5.80 6.24
C VAL A 73 2.75 6.85 7.20
N ALA A 74 1.94 7.35 8.13
CA ALA A 74 2.37 8.32 9.13
C ALA A 74 3.44 7.75 10.08
N ALA A 75 3.35 6.46 10.43
CA ALA A 75 4.35 5.76 11.22
C ALA A 75 5.65 5.47 10.45
N HIS A 76 5.61 5.48 9.12
CA HIS A 76 6.74 5.16 8.25
C HIS A 76 7.03 6.30 7.23
N PRO A 77 7.44 7.49 7.70
CA PRO A 77 7.67 8.63 6.81
C PRO A 77 8.80 8.37 5.80
N ALA A 78 9.78 7.55 6.17
CA ALA A 78 10.96 7.23 5.37
C ALA A 78 10.79 6.01 4.44
N LEU A 79 9.56 5.58 4.11
CA LEU A 79 9.33 4.50 3.14
C LEU A 79 10.06 4.77 1.82
N THR A 80 10.83 3.78 1.38
CA THR A 80 11.39 3.74 0.04
C THR A 80 10.42 3.05 -0.93
N VAL A 81 10.70 3.16 -2.24
CA VAL A 81 9.92 2.43 -3.26
C VAL A 81 10.04 0.91 -3.10
N ASP A 82 11.21 0.42 -2.67
CA ASP A 82 11.43 -1.02 -2.45
C ASP A 82 10.67 -1.52 -1.22
N ASP A 83 10.66 -0.75 -0.13
CA ASP A 83 9.84 -1.05 1.05
C ASP A 83 8.34 -1.10 0.70
N LEU A 84 7.89 -0.12 -0.11
CA LEU A 84 6.51 -0.01 -0.56
C LEU A 84 6.10 -1.23 -1.40
N LYS A 85 6.94 -1.62 -2.36
CA LYS A 85 6.69 -2.79 -3.22
C LYS A 85 6.71 -4.09 -2.40
N GLY A 86 7.69 -4.24 -1.52
CA GLY A 86 7.79 -5.40 -0.62
C GLY A 86 6.56 -5.58 0.26
N LEU A 87 6.03 -4.48 0.83
CA LEU A 87 4.78 -4.50 1.59
C LEU A 87 3.58 -4.90 0.75
N VAL A 88 3.41 -4.29 -0.42
CA VAL A 88 2.26 -4.55 -1.29
C VAL A 88 2.28 -6.00 -1.77
N ASP A 89 3.43 -6.52 -2.16
CA ASP A 89 3.55 -7.93 -2.57
C ASP A 89 3.26 -8.89 -1.42
N ALA A 90 3.72 -8.58 -0.20
CA ALA A 90 3.38 -9.36 0.99
C ALA A 90 1.86 -9.38 1.24
N LEU A 91 1.20 -8.23 1.13
CA LEU A 91 -0.26 -8.12 1.26
C LEU A 91 -0.99 -8.88 0.14
N TRP A 92 -0.45 -8.86 -1.09
CA TRP A 92 -1.03 -9.59 -2.21
C TRP A 92 -1.06 -11.10 -2.00
N ASN A 93 -0.05 -11.64 -1.31
CA ASN A 93 0.08 -13.07 -1.03
C ASN A 93 -0.88 -13.60 0.05
N THR A 94 -1.53 -12.72 0.83
CA THR A 94 -2.42 -13.11 1.96
C THR A 94 -3.75 -13.72 1.55
N HIS A 95 -4.14 -13.65 0.27
CA HIS A 95 -5.48 -14.02 -0.22
C HIS A 95 -6.65 -13.35 0.54
N THR A 96 -6.41 -12.17 1.12
CA THR A 96 -7.41 -11.40 1.88
C THR A 96 -7.70 -10.08 1.20
N HIS A 97 -8.97 -9.81 0.94
CA HIS A 97 -9.44 -8.68 0.15
C HIS A 97 -9.02 -7.34 0.76
N GLU A 98 -9.32 -7.09 2.04
CA GLU A 98 -9.04 -5.81 2.68
C GLU A 98 -7.55 -5.57 2.92
N LEU A 99 -6.74 -6.62 3.06
CA LEU A 99 -5.27 -6.49 3.12
C LEU A 99 -4.70 -6.03 1.79
N ARG A 100 -5.18 -6.59 0.66
CA ARG A 100 -4.86 -6.07 -0.67
C ARG A 100 -5.32 -4.62 -0.83
N SER A 101 -6.53 -4.29 -0.38
CA SER A 101 -7.04 -2.91 -0.40
C SER A 101 -6.19 -1.95 0.43
N VAL A 102 -5.64 -2.38 1.58
CA VAL A 102 -4.67 -1.57 2.34
C VAL A 102 -3.42 -1.32 1.49
N GLY A 103 -2.89 -2.33 0.80
CA GLY A 103 -1.76 -2.17 -0.10
C GLY A 103 -2.00 -1.11 -1.18
N ILE A 104 -3.17 -1.15 -1.84
CA ILE A 104 -3.56 -0.14 -2.84
C ILE A 104 -3.70 1.25 -2.20
N ALA A 105 -4.29 1.34 -1.01
CA ALA A 105 -4.43 2.63 -0.32
C ALA A 105 -3.07 3.22 0.09
N VAL A 106 -2.10 2.39 0.49
CA VAL A 106 -0.73 2.84 0.78
C VAL A 106 -0.04 3.30 -0.52
N LEU A 107 -0.23 2.59 -1.63
CA LEU A 107 0.26 3.01 -2.96
C LEU A 107 -0.31 4.36 -3.40
N GLU A 108 -1.62 4.57 -3.21
CA GLU A 108 -2.27 5.84 -3.51
C GLU A 108 -1.65 6.99 -2.70
N LEU A 109 -1.45 6.77 -1.39
CA LEU A 109 -0.88 7.76 -0.47
C LEU A 109 0.61 8.06 -0.72
N ARG A 110 1.36 7.11 -1.30
CA ARG A 110 2.79 7.22 -1.59
C ARG A 110 3.07 7.14 -3.09
N SER A 111 2.11 7.57 -3.89
CA SER A 111 2.18 7.50 -5.36
C SER A 111 3.35 8.31 -5.92
N GLU A 112 3.83 9.31 -5.18
CA GLU A 112 5.01 10.11 -5.52
C GLU A 112 6.31 9.31 -5.60
N LEU A 113 6.39 8.16 -4.93
CA LEU A 113 7.58 7.29 -4.97
C LEU A 113 7.68 6.48 -6.27
N LEU A 114 6.56 6.25 -6.95
CA LEU A 114 6.49 5.43 -8.15
C LEU A 114 7.10 6.15 -9.35
N ARG A 115 7.75 5.38 -10.23
CA ARG A 115 8.36 5.84 -11.48
C ARG A 115 7.83 5.04 -12.66
N GLN A 116 8.14 5.48 -13.89
CA GLN A 116 7.78 4.74 -15.10
C GLN A 116 8.26 3.27 -15.05
N SER A 117 9.46 3.03 -14.52
CA SER A 117 10.03 1.68 -14.37
C SER A 117 9.18 0.73 -13.52
N ASP A 118 8.30 1.26 -12.66
CA ASP A 118 7.42 0.44 -11.82
C ASP A 118 6.11 0.06 -12.52
N LEU A 119 5.83 0.60 -13.71
CA LEU A 119 4.58 0.35 -14.43
C LEU A 119 4.38 -1.13 -14.73
N GLY A 120 5.42 -1.86 -15.11
CA GLY A 120 5.34 -3.31 -15.33
C GLY A 120 4.90 -4.07 -14.07
N TRP A 121 5.36 -3.66 -12.89
CA TRP A 121 4.96 -4.25 -11.62
C TRP A 121 3.50 -3.88 -11.27
N LEU A 122 3.08 -2.64 -11.51
CA LEU A 122 1.68 -2.23 -11.34
C LEU A 122 0.73 -3.00 -12.27
N LYS A 123 1.09 -3.18 -13.55
CA LYS A 123 0.35 -4.01 -14.52
C LYS A 123 0.21 -5.45 -14.01
N SER A 124 1.26 -6.01 -13.40
CA SER A 124 1.21 -7.35 -12.77
C SER A 124 0.22 -7.41 -11.58
N LEU A 125 0.14 -6.37 -10.74
CA LEU A 125 -0.87 -6.32 -9.68
C LEU A 125 -2.30 -6.29 -10.25
N VAL A 126 -2.53 -5.52 -11.31
CA VAL A 126 -3.83 -5.48 -12.01
C VAL A 126 -4.17 -6.87 -12.57
N ASN A 127 -3.25 -7.52 -13.27
CA ASN A 127 -3.47 -8.86 -13.82
C ASN A 127 -3.72 -9.93 -12.74
N ARG A 128 -3.14 -9.77 -11.54
CA ARG A 128 -3.36 -10.67 -10.38
C ARG A 128 -4.58 -10.28 -9.54
N SER A 129 -5.33 -9.24 -9.93
CA SER A 129 -6.55 -8.84 -9.24
C SER A 129 -7.70 -9.75 -9.67
N THR A 130 -8.33 -10.42 -8.70
CA THR A 130 -9.46 -11.34 -8.95
C THR A 130 -10.82 -10.66 -8.82
N THR A 131 -10.84 -9.34 -8.67
CA THR A 131 -12.04 -8.52 -8.54
C THR A 131 -11.85 -7.18 -9.22
N TRP A 132 -12.91 -6.69 -9.89
CA TRP A 132 -12.96 -5.37 -10.51
C TRP A 132 -12.65 -4.25 -9.51
N ALA A 133 -12.99 -4.43 -8.22
CA ALA A 133 -12.77 -3.40 -7.21
C ALA A 133 -11.29 -3.06 -7.00
N HIS A 134 -10.38 -4.04 -7.13
CA HIS A 134 -8.94 -3.81 -7.04
C HIS A 134 -8.37 -3.27 -8.35
N VAL A 135 -8.85 -3.78 -9.50
CA VAL A 135 -8.48 -3.28 -10.83
C VAL A 135 -8.79 -1.79 -10.96
N ASP A 136 -10.04 -1.39 -10.67
CA ASP A 136 -10.49 -0.01 -10.80
C ASP A 136 -9.73 0.93 -9.87
N TRP A 137 -9.49 0.51 -8.62
CA TRP A 137 -8.76 1.34 -7.67
C TRP A 137 -7.29 1.53 -8.12
N LEU A 138 -6.61 0.45 -8.51
CA LEU A 138 -5.24 0.53 -9.04
C LEU A 138 -5.18 1.41 -10.30
N ALA A 139 -6.05 1.16 -11.27
CA ALA A 139 -6.07 1.88 -12.55
C ALA A 139 -6.32 3.37 -12.34
N ILE A 140 -7.34 3.74 -11.56
CA ILE A 140 -7.76 5.13 -11.42
C ILE A 140 -6.84 5.91 -10.48
N LYS A 141 -6.49 5.35 -9.30
CA LYS A 141 -5.82 6.11 -8.24
C LYS A 141 -4.31 5.96 -8.21
N VAL A 142 -3.78 4.87 -8.74
CA VAL A 142 -2.33 4.61 -8.70
C VAL A 142 -1.73 4.82 -10.08
N VAL A 143 -2.19 4.07 -11.08
CA VAL A 143 -1.69 4.15 -12.45
C VAL A 143 -2.05 5.50 -13.08
N GLY A 144 -3.29 5.96 -12.92
CA GLY A 144 -3.72 7.29 -13.40
C GLY A 144 -2.90 8.43 -12.80
N ALA A 145 -2.64 8.40 -11.49
CA ALA A 145 -1.80 9.41 -10.83
C ALA A 145 -0.35 9.38 -11.34
N LEU A 146 0.19 8.19 -11.63
CA LEU A 146 1.51 8.04 -12.23
C LEU A 146 1.53 8.62 -13.66
N ALA A 147 0.53 8.31 -14.48
CA ALA A 147 0.41 8.79 -15.86
C ALA A 147 0.34 10.32 -15.93
N THR A 148 -0.46 10.96 -15.07
CA THR A 148 -0.55 12.43 -14.98
C THR A 148 0.80 13.08 -14.68
N ARG A 149 1.68 12.41 -13.93
CA ARG A 149 2.99 12.94 -13.54
C ARG A 149 4.11 12.56 -14.50
N VAL A 150 3.96 11.47 -15.24
CA VAL A 150 5.01 10.89 -16.10
C VAL A 150 4.42 10.63 -17.49
N PRO A 151 4.51 11.58 -18.43
CA PRO A 151 3.85 11.48 -19.74
C PRO A 151 4.22 10.24 -20.56
N ALA A 152 5.44 9.71 -20.42
CA ALA A 152 5.86 8.50 -21.11
C ALA A 152 5.03 7.25 -20.74
N VAL A 153 4.35 7.26 -19.58
CA VAL A 153 3.43 6.20 -19.16
C VAL A 153 2.19 6.17 -20.04
N GLU A 154 1.75 7.29 -20.63
CA GLU A 154 0.56 7.31 -21.49
C GLU A 154 0.72 6.39 -22.70
N SER A 155 1.87 6.45 -23.38
CA SER A 155 2.17 5.55 -24.50
C SER A 155 2.21 4.07 -24.07
N ASP A 156 2.77 3.79 -22.88
CA ASP A 156 2.79 2.43 -22.33
C ASP A 156 1.38 1.92 -21.97
N LEU A 157 0.43 2.82 -21.67
CA LEU A 157 -0.96 2.50 -21.38
C LEU A 157 -1.77 2.30 -22.66
N ASP A 158 -1.54 3.11 -23.68
CA ASP A 158 -2.18 2.94 -25.00
C ASP A 158 -1.85 1.56 -25.57
N GLU A 159 -0.57 1.17 -25.54
CA GLU A 159 -0.14 -0.18 -25.95
C GLU A 159 -0.86 -1.25 -25.12
N TRP A 160 -0.87 -1.10 -23.79
CA TRP A 160 -1.48 -2.09 -22.91
C TRP A 160 -3.00 -2.22 -23.10
N SER A 161 -3.70 -1.12 -23.41
CA SER A 161 -5.14 -1.13 -23.69
C SER A 161 -5.52 -1.94 -24.93
N ALA A 162 -4.57 -2.10 -25.87
CA ALA A 162 -4.75 -2.92 -27.06
C ALA A 162 -4.55 -4.42 -26.79
N HIS A 163 -4.07 -4.82 -25.61
CA HIS A 163 -3.96 -6.23 -25.25
C HIS A 163 -5.34 -6.85 -25.01
N THR A 164 -5.52 -8.06 -25.52
CA THR A 164 -6.74 -8.86 -25.41
C THR A 164 -6.82 -9.56 -24.05
N ASN A 165 -6.90 -8.80 -22.96
CA ASN A 165 -7.25 -9.35 -21.65
C ASN A 165 -8.67 -8.90 -21.31
N PHE A 166 -9.65 -9.75 -21.65
CA PHE A 166 -11.04 -9.68 -21.21
C PHE A 166 -11.39 -10.94 -20.41
#